data_AF-A0A950VJ63-F1
#
_entry.id   AF-A0A950VJ63-F1
#
_cell.length_a   1.000
_cell.length_b   1.000
_cell.length_c   1.000
_cell.angle_alpha   90.00
_cell.angle_beta   90.00
_cell.angle_gamma   90.00
#
_symmetry.space_group_name_H-M   'P 1'
#
loop_
_entity.id
_entity.type
_entity.pdbx_description
1 polymer ?
#
loop_
_entity_poly.entity_id
_entity_poly.type
_entity_poly.pdbx_seq_one_letter_code
_entity_poly.pdbx_strand_id
1 'polypeptide(L)'
;MDTVLWAASFPRGPGFYFSLPKLVVLLLGYFAWVSTCAWVDKDARSHRMPLATWNPVLWGCGALGLVVIWLLPWFWISFLFFLILYVAASLSYVTQRNEKVPEAKRVLTPHHLKILAARYLKLKLPETGEEEEAEIPLRFLGKSTTRPTADDNRR
;
A
#
# COMPACT_ATOMS: atom_id res chain seq x y z
N MET A 1 54.72 -31.30 -17.94
CA MET A 1 53.47 -31.31 -17.15
C MET A 1 53.76 -30.34 -16.01
N ASP A 2 53.56 -29.05 -16.27
CA ASP A 2 53.95 -28.00 -15.34
C ASP A 2 52.70 -27.23 -14.92
N THR A 3 52.37 -27.44 -13.67
CA THR A 3 51.14 -27.07 -12.99
C THR A 3 51.15 -25.56 -12.68
N VAL A 4 50.30 -24.80 -13.39
CA VAL A 4 49.52 -23.65 -12.90
C VAL A 4 50.18 -22.78 -11.81
N LEU A 5 51.26 -22.06 -12.12
CA LEU A 5 51.91 -21.10 -11.19
C LEU A 5 51.44 -19.64 -11.33
N TRP A 6 50.51 -19.35 -12.25
CA TRP A 6 50.05 -17.97 -12.53
C TRP A 6 48.82 -17.54 -11.72
N ALA A 7 48.19 -18.45 -10.97
CA ALA A 7 47.12 -18.12 -10.04
C ALA A 7 47.73 -17.61 -8.72
N ALA A 8 48.47 -16.51 -8.77
CA ALA A 8 48.79 -15.77 -7.57
C ALA A 8 47.47 -15.46 -6.85
N SER A 9 47.34 -15.93 -5.61
CA SER A 9 46.16 -15.67 -4.79
C SER A 9 46.10 -14.17 -4.54
N PHE A 10 45.35 -13.45 -5.39
CA PHE A 10 45.15 -12.01 -5.25
C PHE A 10 44.70 -11.73 -3.81
N PRO A 11 45.36 -10.82 -3.07
CA PRO A 11 44.98 -10.49 -1.71
C PRO A 11 43.57 -9.88 -1.77
N ARG A 12 42.58 -10.74 -1.48
CA ARG A 12 41.19 -10.34 -1.30
C ARG A 12 41.17 -9.65 0.05
N GLY A 13 40.74 -8.39 0.10
CA GLY A 13 40.48 -7.73 1.38
C GLY A 13 39.47 -8.54 2.20
N PRO A 14 39.32 -8.25 3.50
CA PRO A 14 38.21 -8.80 4.27
C PRO A 14 36.93 -8.55 3.47
N GLY A 15 36.19 -9.61 3.13
CA GLY A 15 34.94 -9.48 2.38
C GLY A 15 33.93 -8.58 3.12
N PHE A 16 32.80 -8.27 2.48
CA PHE A 16 31.77 -7.37 3.03
C PHE A 16 32.19 -5.89 3.14
N TYR A 17 32.69 -5.31 2.04
CA TYR A 17 32.91 -3.86 1.91
C TYR A 17 31.67 -3.00 2.21
N PHE A 18 30.47 -3.60 2.11
CA PHE A 18 29.21 -2.97 2.43
C PHE A 18 28.52 -3.72 3.57
N SER A 19 27.84 -2.97 4.44
CA SER A 19 26.96 -3.56 5.43
C SER A 19 25.75 -4.22 4.72
N LEU A 20 25.80 -5.55 4.60
CA LEU A 20 24.71 -6.37 4.04
C LEU A 20 23.32 -5.99 4.56
N PRO A 21 23.10 -5.75 5.87
CA PRO A 21 21.77 -5.42 6.36
C PRO A 21 21.21 -4.14 5.73
N LYS A 22 22.04 -3.11 5.57
CA LYS A 22 21.60 -1.84 4.94
C LYS A 22 21.25 -2.04 3.48
N LEU A 23 22.01 -2.87 2.78
CA LEU A 23 21.76 -3.19 1.37
C LEU A 23 20.47 -3.99 1.19
N VAL A 24 20.20 -4.96 2.08
CA VAL A 24 18.94 -5.71 2.09
C VAL A 24 17.76 -4.77 2.34
N VAL A 25 17.84 -3.89 3.33
CA VAL A 25 16.79 -2.90 3.63
C VAL A 25 16.54 -1.98 2.43
N LEU A 26 17.61 -1.49 1.78
CA LEU A 26 17.52 -0.67 0.59
C LEU A 26 16.82 -1.42 -0.55
N LEU A 27 17.21 -2.68 -0.80
CA LEU A 27 16.61 -3.52 -1.83
C LEU A 27 15.12 -3.75 -1.58
N LEU A 28 14.73 -4.04 -0.34
CA LEU A 28 13.31 -4.21 0.02
C LEU A 28 12.52 -2.92 -0.25
N GLY A 29 13.05 -1.77 0.14
CA GLY A 29 12.44 -0.47 -0.15
C GLY A 29 12.33 -0.19 -1.65
N TYR A 30 13.39 -0.49 -2.40
CA TYR A 30 13.42 -0.37 -3.86
C TYR A 30 12.36 -1.25 -4.54
N PHE A 31 12.30 -2.54 -4.21
CA PHE A 31 11.32 -3.45 -4.79
C PHE A 31 9.88 -3.09 -4.40
N ALA A 32 9.66 -2.65 -3.16
CA ALA A 32 8.36 -2.14 -2.74
C ALA A 32 7.94 -0.94 -3.59
N TRP A 33 8.83 0.04 -3.78
CA TRP A 33 8.56 1.22 -4.61
C TRP A 33 8.26 0.84 -6.08
N VAL A 34 9.10 0.01 -6.70
CA VAL A 34 8.89 -0.43 -8.09
C VAL A 34 7.57 -1.20 -8.25
N SER A 35 7.26 -2.09 -7.31
CA SER A 35 5.98 -2.81 -7.27
C SER A 35 4.79 -1.85 -7.17
N THR A 36 4.89 -0.82 -6.32
CA THR A 36 3.86 0.22 -6.18
C THR A 36 3.70 1.03 -7.46
N CYS A 37 4.78 1.41 -8.14
CA CYS A 37 4.69 2.07 -9.46
C CYS A 37 3.96 1.20 -10.49
N ALA A 38 4.26 -0.10 -10.55
CA ALA A 38 3.60 -1.02 -11.46
C ALA A 38 2.11 -1.23 -11.11
N TRP A 39 1.79 -1.25 -9.82
CA TRP A 39 0.40 -1.30 -9.37
C TRP A 39 -0.36 -0.02 -9.74
N VAL A 40 0.22 1.16 -9.48
CA VAL A 40 -0.39 2.46 -9.82
C VAL A 40 -0.61 2.60 -11.31
N ASP A 41 0.34 2.21 -12.17
CA ASP A 41 0.15 2.29 -13.63
C ASP A 41 -1.06 1.45 -14.09
N LYS A 42 -1.19 0.22 -13.58
CA LYS A 42 -2.34 -0.65 -13.90
C LYS A 42 -3.66 -0.09 -13.36
N ASP A 43 -3.64 0.38 -12.12
CA ASP A 43 -4.82 0.91 -11.43
C ASP A 43 -5.30 2.21 -12.09
N ALA A 44 -4.38 3.14 -12.38
CA ALA A 44 -4.68 4.40 -13.05
C ALA A 44 -5.25 4.19 -14.45
N ARG A 45 -4.76 3.19 -15.21
CA ARG A 45 -5.36 2.79 -16.49
C ARG A 45 -6.79 2.31 -16.32
N SER A 46 -7.03 1.45 -15.33
CA SER A 46 -8.36 0.86 -15.11
C SER A 46 -9.41 1.88 -14.65
N HIS A 47 -8.98 2.89 -13.88
CA HIS A 47 -9.84 3.94 -13.32
C HIS A 47 -9.76 5.28 -14.09
N ARG A 48 -9.13 5.28 -15.28
CA ARG A 48 -8.95 6.46 -16.16
C ARG A 48 -8.38 7.69 -15.41
N MET A 49 -7.45 7.45 -14.50
CA MET A 49 -6.73 8.52 -13.80
C MET A 49 -5.63 9.10 -14.70
N PRO A 50 -5.21 10.37 -14.49
CA PRO A 50 -4.21 11.00 -15.34
C PRO A 50 -2.81 10.37 -15.16
N LEU A 51 -2.52 9.36 -15.98
CA LEU A 51 -1.25 8.61 -16.01
C LEU A 51 -0.05 9.53 -16.23
N ALA A 52 -0.18 10.53 -17.10
CA ALA A 52 0.86 11.50 -17.41
C ALA A 52 1.26 12.35 -16.20
N THR A 53 0.43 12.43 -15.16
CA THR A 53 0.75 13.11 -13.91
C THR A 53 1.24 12.13 -12.86
N TRP A 54 0.49 11.04 -12.64
CA TRP A 54 0.76 10.14 -11.51
C TRP A 54 1.98 9.25 -11.69
N ASN A 55 2.25 8.76 -12.91
CA ASN A 55 3.43 7.94 -13.18
C ASN A 55 4.73 8.70 -12.92
N PRO A 56 4.97 9.91 -13.49
CA PRO A 56 6.21 10.63 -13.24
C PRO A 56 6.32 11.16 -11.81
N VAL A 57 5.21 11.45 -11.13
CA VAL A 57 5.25 11.85 -9.71
C VAL A 57 5.72 10.68 -8.83
N LEU A 58 5.08 9.50 -8.92
CA LEU A 58 5.47 8.36 -8.09
C LEU A 58 6.86 7.84 -8.44
N TRP A 59 7.18 7.78 -9.73
CA TRP A 59 8.50 7.38 -10.17
C TRP A 59 9.55 8.42 -9.75
N GLY A 60 9.27 9.71 -9.95
CA GLY A 60 10.18 10.80 -9.63
C GLY A 60 10.48 10.91 -8.14
N CYS A 61 9.49 10.78 -7.27
CA CYS A 61 9.69 10.82 -5.81
C CYS A 61 10.57 9.67 -5.31
N GLY A 62 10.37 8.44 -5.80
CA GLY A 62 11.21 7.31 -5.42
C GLY A 62 12.62 7.39 -6.02
N ALA A 63 12.75 7.78 -7.29
CA ALA A 63 14.05 7.97 -7.93
C ALA A 63 14.86 9.07 -7.23
N LEU A 64 14.23 10.20 -6.90
CA LEU A 64 14.85 11.28 -6.13
C LEU A 64 15.31 10.79 -4.76
N GLY A 65 14.47 10.05 -4.04
CA GLY A 65 14.84 9.48 -2.75
C GLY A 65 16.03 8.52 -2.85
N LEU A 66 16.14 7.71 -3.91
CA LEU A 66 17.30 6.85 -4.14
C LEU A 66 18.57 7.67 -4.41
N VAL A 67 18.48 8.74 -5.19
CA VAL A 67 19.61 9.66 -5.42
C VAL A 67 20.09 10.26 -4.09
N VAL A 68 19.17 10.68 -3.22
CA VAL A 68 19.49 11.21 -1.89
C VAL A 68 20.25 10.19 -1.04
N ILE A 69 19.93 8.89 -1.14
CA ILE A 69 20.66 7.83 -0.43
C ILE A 69 22.14 7.78 -0.81
N TRP A 70 22.47 8.03 -2.06
CA TRP A 70 23.86 8.06 -2.53
C TRP A 70 24.58 9.37 -2.23
N LEU A 71 23.85 10.49 -2.13
CA LEU A 71 24.44 11.80 -1.84
C LEU A 71 24.74 12.02 -0.36
N LEU A 72 23.92 11.46 0.55
CA LEU A 72 24.10 11.64 1.97
C LEU A 72 24.95 10.50 2.58
N PRO A 73 25.95 10.82 3.41
CA PRO A 73 26.80 9.79 4.05
C PRO A 73 26.05 8.96 5.11
N TRP A 74 24.89 9.44 5.58
CA TRP A 74 24.16 8.81 6.68
C TRP A 74 22.97 7.98 6.20
N PHE A 75 23.22 6.70 5.93
CA PHE A 75 22.23 5.77 5.35
C PHE A 75 20.82 5.85 5.96
N TRP A 76 20.68 5.81 7.29
CA TRP A 76 19.36 5.78 7.92
C TRP A 76 18.56 7.06 7.73
N ILE A 77 19.21 8.22 7.70
CA ILE A 77 18.55 9.51 7.49
C ILE A 77 18.10 9.60 6.03
N SER A 78 18.98 9.23 5.09
CA SER A 78 18.66 9.23 3.67
C SER A 78 17.58 8.23 3.32
N PHE A 79 17.60 7.05 3.93
CA PHE A 79 16.58 6.02 3.76
C PHE A 79 15.22 6.45 4.33
N LEU A 80 15.21 7.11 5.49
CA LEU A 80 13.98 7.70 6.03
C LEU A 80 13.42 8.78 5.08
N PHE A 81 14.29 9.60 4.50
CA PHE A 81 13.87 10.61 3.51
C PHE A 81 13.28 9.97 2.26
N PHE A 82 13.90 8.91 1.73
CA PHE A 82 13.33 8.09 0.65
C PHE A 82 11.95 7.54 1.03
N LEU A 83 11.80 6.98 2.23
CA LEU A 83 10.51 6.46 2.69
C LEU A 83 9.46 7.56 2.78
N ILE A 84 9.79 8.74 3.29
CA ILE A 84 8.86 9.87 3.37
C ILE A 84 8.38 10.27 1.98
N LEU A 85 9.29 10.46 1.02
CA LEU A 85 8.94 10.81 -0.36
C LEU A 85 8.07 9.73 -1.01
N TYR A 86 8.47 8.47 -0.87
CA TYR A 86 7.76 7.32 -1.41
C TYR A 86 6.34 7.18 -0.82
N VAL A 87 6.23 7.21 0.51
CA VAL A 87 4.95 7.05 1.22
C VAL A 87 4.05 8.25 0.97
N ALA A 88 4.56 9.48 1.00
CA ALA A 88 3.76 10.67 0.74
C ALA A 88 3.16 10.66 -0.67
N ALA A 89 3.95 10.34 -1.70
CA ALA A 89 3.45 10.23 -3.07
C ALA A 89 2.43 9.10 -3.22
N SER A 90 2.68 7.95 -2.59
CA SER A 90 1.78 6.79 -2.65
C SER A 90 0.45 7.07 -1.95
N LEU A 91 0.48 7.70 -0.76
CA LEU A 91 -0.73 8.08 -0.03
C LEU A 91 -1.53 9.14 -0.78
N SER A 92 -0.87 10.14 -1.36
CA SER A 92 -1.54 11.17 -2.18
C SER A 92 -2.27 10.57 -3.39
N TYR A 93 -1.71 9.54 -4.03
CA TYR A 93 -2.41 8.81 -5.09
C TYR A 93 -3.63 8.06 -4.55
N VAL A 94 -3.47 7.34 -3.43
CA VAL A 94 -4.54 6.51 -2.85
C VAL A 94 -5.71 7.36 -2.37
N THR A 95 -5.48 8.54 -1.78
CA THR A 95 -6.57 9.44 -1.37
C THR A 95 -7.38 9.89 -2.57
N GLN A 96 -6.73 10.36 -3.65
CA GLN A 96 -7.43 10.78 -4.86
C GLN A 96 -8.14 9.62 -5.57
N ARG A 97 -7.59 8.40 -5.48
CA ARG A 97 -8.23 7.19 -6.00
C ARG A 97 -9.49 6.85 -5.21
N ASN A 98 -9.44 6.90 -3.89
CA ASN A 98 -10.54 6.51 -3.01
C ASN A 98 -11.79 7.39 -3.18
N GLU A 99 -11.64 8.65 -3.57
CA GLU A 99 -12.75 9.54 -3.92
C GLU A 99 -13.53 9.07 -5.16
N LYS A 100 -12.85 8.40 -6.09
CA LYS A 100 -13.42 7.97 -7.38
C LYS A 100 -13.96 6.54 -7.37
N VAL A 101 -13.73 5.80 -6.30
CA VAL A 101 -13.98 4.36 -6.22
C VAL A 101 -15.07 4.08 -5.17
N PRO A 102 -16.02 3.17 -5.45
CA PRO A 102 -17.03 2.76 -4.47
C PRO A 102 -16.40 2.27 -3.17
N GLU A 103 -17.10 2.44 -2.04
CA GLU A 103 -16.54 2.21 -0.70
C GLU A 103 -15.90 0.83 -0.53
N ALA A 104 -16.52 -0.21 -1.11
CA ALA A 104 -16.03 -1.59 -1.10
C ALA A 104 -14.65 -1.80 -1.75
N LYS A 105 -14.17 -0.85 -2.57
CA LYS A 105 -12.89 -0.94 -3.30
C LYS A 105 -11.88 0.14 -2.85
N ARG A 106 -12.21 0.92 -1.81
CA ARG A 106 -11.27 1.89 -1.22
C ARG A 106 -10.15 1.15 -0.49
N VAL A 107 -8.93 1.63 -0.69
CA VAL A 107 -7.71 1.04 -0.10
C VAL A 107 -7.17 2.02 0.94
N LEU A 108 -6.62 1.53 2.07
CA LEU A 108 -6.12 2.40 3.16
C LEU A 108 -7.18 3.41 3.66
N THR A 109 -8.42 2.96 3.87
CA THR A 109 -9.43 3.82 4.52
C THR A 109 -8.99 4.18 5.94
N PRO A 110 -9.35 5.39 6.43
CA PRO A 110 -9.02 5.83 7.79
C PRO A 110 -9.49 4.83 8.84
N HIS A 111 -10.62 4.16 8.60
CA HIS A 111 -11.17 3.11 9.45
C HIS A 111 -10.19 1.92 9.60
N HIS A 112 -9.67 1.38 8.48
CA HIS A 112 -8.68 0.30 8.53
C HIS A 112 -7.36 0.75 9.17
N LEU A 113 -6.90 1.97 8.89
CA LEU A 113 -5.71 2.53 9.54
C LEU A 113 -5.89 2.72 11.05
N LYS A 114 -7.06 3.17 11.53
CA LYS A 114 -7.36 3.31 12.96
C LYS A 114 -7.34 1.95 13.65
N ILE A 115 -7.92 0.91 13.04
CA ILE A 115 -7.90 -0.46 13.57
C ILE A 115 -6.46 -1.00 13.62
N LEU A 116 -5.67 -0.80 12.56
CA LEU A 116 -4.26 -1.21 12.51
C LEU A 116 -3.40 -0.43 13.52
N ALA A 117 -3.60 0.88 13.65
CA ALA A 117 -2.88 1.73 14.61
C ALA A 117 -3.23 1.37 16.06
N ALA A 118 -4.50 1.14 16.37
CA ALA A 118 -4.93 0.66 17.69
C ALA A 118 -4.33 -0.72 18.01
N ARG A 119 -4.27 -1.62 17.02
CA ARG A 119 -3.74 -2.98 17.18
C ARG A 119 -2.23 -3.03 17.33
N TYR A 120 -1.48 -2.27 16.54
CA TYR A 120 -0.01 -2.37 16.46
C TYR A 120 0.74 -1.27 17.20
N LEU A 121 0.20 -0.05 17.28
CA LEU A 121 0.85 1.07 17.98
C LEU A 121 0.37 1.26 19.43
N LYS A 122 -0.67 0.54 19.88
CA LYS A 122 -1.34 0.75 21.19
C LYS A 122 -1.65 2.23 21.48
N LEU A 123 -1.87 3.02 20.43
CA LEU A 123 -2.27 4.41 20.57
C LEU A 123 -3.73 4.43 21.05
N LYS A 124 -3.98 5.00 22.24
CA LYS A 124 -5.33 5.38 22.66
C LYS A 124 -5.79 6.52 21.77
N LEU A 125 -6.43 6.17 20.66
CA LEU A 125 -7.12 7.14 19.82
C LEU A 125 -8.40 7.57 20.56
N PRO A 126 -8.71 8.87 20.64
CA PRO A 126 -9.99 9.31 21.16
C PRO A 126 -11.11 8.72 20.30
N GLU A 127 -12.10 8.11 20.94
CA GLU A 127 -13.34 7.71 20.27
C GLU A 127 -13.99 8.96 19.71
N THR A 128 -13.74 9.21 18.42
CA THR A 128 -14.52 10.19 17.66
C THR A 128 -15.84 9.50 17.43
N GLY A 129 -16.87 10.05 18.08
CA GLY A 129 -18.18 9.46 18.30
C GLY A 129 -18.73 8.65 17.14
N GLU A 130 -19.25 7.49 17.52
CA GLU A 130 -20.48 6.87 16.99
C GLU A 130 -21.04 7.55 15.73
N GLU A 131 -20.49 7.19 14.57
CA GLU A 131 -21.33 7.13 13.38
C GLU A 131 -22.13 5.84 13.56
N GLU A 132 -23.35 6.00 14.07
CA GLU A 132 -24.39 4.99 14.03
C GLU A 132 -24.34 4.33 12.65
N GLU A 133 -23.83 3.10 12.62
CA GLU A 133 -24.15 2.14 11.59
C GLU A 133 -25.66 2.08 11.62
N ALA A 134 -26.31 2.82 10.71
CA ALA A 134 -27.75 2.82 10.54
C ALA A 134 -28.12 1.36 10.38
N GLU A 135 -28.59 0.78 11.48
CA GLU A 135 -28.99 -0.60 11.61
C GLU A 135 -30.18 -0.70 10.66
N ILE A 136 -29.92 -1.00 9.38
CA ILE A 136 -30.96 -1.18 8.39
C ILE A 136 -31.81 -2.28 8.99
N PRO A 137 -33.06 -2.01 9.40
CA PRO A 137 -33.85 -3.04 10.04
C PRO A 137 -34.20 -4.03 8.94
N LEU A 138 -33.38 -5.06 8.79
CA LEU A 138 -33.65 -6.22 7.96
C LEU A 138 -34.72 -7.02 8.68
N ARG A 139 -35.94 -6.48 8.63
CA ARG A 139 -37.17 -7.19 8.93
C ARG A 139 -37.33 -8.23 7.84
N PHE A 140 -36.91 -9.45 8.13
CA PHE A 140 -37.16 -10.60 7.26
C PHE A 140 -38.67 -10.71 7.03
N LEU A 141 -39.12 -10.18 5.90
CA LEU A 141 -40.50 -10.29 5.44
C LEU A 141 -40.68 -11.74 4.97
N GLY A 142 -41.08 -12.61 5.89
CA GLY A 142 -41.54 -13.95 5.56
C GLY A 142 -42.66 -13.85 4.53
N LYS A 143 -42.51 -14.60 3.43
CA LYS A 143 -43.52 -14.70 2.36
C LYS A 143 -44.90 -14.93 2.97
N SER A 144 -45.79 -13.96 2.84
CA SER A 144 -47.21 -14.16 3.07
C SER A 144 -47.76 -15.08 1.99
N THR A 145 -48.09 -16.31 2.36
CA THR A 145 -48.97 -17.17 1.55
C THR A 145 -50.38 -16.59 1.64
N THR A 146 -50.67 -15.63 0.76
CA THR A 146 -52.05 -15.23 0.46
C THR A 146 -52.65 -16.30 -0.44
N ARG A 147 -53.52 -17.15 0.10
CA ARG A 147 -54.43 -17.97 -0.71
C ARG A 147 -55.76 -17.21 -0.83
N PRO A 148 -56.36 -17.07 -2.02
CA PRO A 148 -57.52 -16.22 -2.22
C PRO A 148 -58.74 -16.83 -1.53
N THR A 149 -59.48 -15.98 -0.82
CA THR A 149 -60.89 -16.18 -0.51
C THR A 149 -61.68 -16.24 -1.81
N ALA A 150 -62.29 -17.39 -2.09
CA ALA A 150 -63.47 -17.48 -2.93
C ALA A 150 -64.64 -17.78 -1.99
N ASP A 151 -65.43 -16.74 -1.76
CA ASP A 151 -66.79 -16.77 -1.23
C ASP A 151 -67.67 -17.64 -2.15
N ASP A 152 -68.42 -18.59 -1.59
CA ASP A 152 -69.78 -18.85 -2.07
C ASP A 152 -70.63 -19.46 -0.96
N ASN A 153 -71.83 -18.94 -0.88
CA ASN A 153 -72.71 -18.90 0.27
C ASN A 153 -74.02 -19.57 -0.17
N ARG A 154 -74.35 -20.80 0.29
CA ARG A 154 -75.75 -21.30 0.36
C ARG A 154 -75.93 -22.74 0.89
N ARG A 155 -76.84 -22.81 1.88
CA ARG A 155 -77.67 -23.93 2.36
C ARG A 155 -77.16 -24.76 3.53
#